data_AF-A0A3D9HIF7-F1
#
_entry.id   AF-A0A3D9HIF7-F1
#
_cell.length_a   1.000
_cell.length_b   1.000
_cell.length_c   1.000
_cell.angle_alpha   90.00
_cell.angle_beta   90.00
_cell.angle_gamma   90.00
#
_symmetry.space_group_name_H-M   'P 1'
#
loop_
_entity.id
_entity.type
_entity.pdbx_description
1 polymer ?
#
loop_
_entity_poly.entity_id
_entity_poly.type
_entity_poly.pdbx_seq_one_letter_code
_entity_poly.pdbx_strand_id
1 'polypeptide(L)' 'METVWLIIIPVLIFLMVTVLFWKFFDGFYKRLYSKKLRDTWGSRAFYWSNGLFFSGGVTVLIIYILQSINIL' A
#
# COMPACT_ATOMS: atom_id res chain seq x y z
N MET A 1 -13.98 -19.39 -9.39
CA MET A 1 -12.79 -19.62 -8.53
C MET A 1 -13.28 -20.10 -7.17
N GLU A 2 -12.57 -21.01 -6.50
CA GLU A 2 -12.91 -21.34 -5.11
C GLU A 2 -12.94 -20.06 -4.26
N THR A 3 -13.85 -19.97 -3.28
CA THR A 3 -14.05 -18.78 -2.43
C THR A 3 -12.77 -18.27 -1.78
N VAL A 4 -11.78 -19.15 -1.61
CA VAL A 4 -10.45 -18.87 -1.08
C VAL A 4 -9.64 -17.92 -1.97
N TRP A 5 -9.73 -18.06 -3.30
CA TRP A 5 -8.98 -17.22 -4.25
C TRP A 5 -9.43 -15.76 -4.27
N LEU A 6 -10.70 -15.50 -3.94
CA LEU A 6 -11.24 -14.15 -3.78
C LEU A 6 -10.61 -13.39 -2.62
N ILE A 7 -9.96 -14.08 -1.67
CA ILE A 7 -9.25 -13.45 -0.55
C ILE A 7 -7.74 -13.41 -0.81
N ILE A 8 -7.17 -14.50 -1.32
CA ILE A 8 -5.73 -14.61 -1.55
C ILE A 8 -5.23 -13.55 -2.54
N ILE A 9 -5.94 -13.35 -3.65
CA ILE A 9 -5.50 -12.42 -4.71
C ILE A 9 -5.46 -10.97 -4.20
N PRO A 10 -6.52 -10.42 -3.55
CA PRO A 10 -6.46 -9.10 -2.93
C PRO A 10 -5.33 -8.92 -1.92
N VAL A 11 -5.09 -9.92 -1.07
CA VAL A 11 -4.04 -9.85 -0.05
C VAL A 11 -2.66 -9.80 -0.70
N LEU A 12 -2.41 -10.60 -1.74
CA LEU A 12 -1.16 -10.56 -2.50
C LEU A 12 -0.93 -9.20 -3.17
N ILE A 13 -1.96 -8.65 -3.83
CA ILE A 13 -1.90 -7.32 -4.45
C ILE A 13 -1.61 -6.26 -3.38
N PHE A 14 -2.30 -6.30 -2.25
CA PHE A 14 -2.08 -5.36 -1.14
C PHE A 14 -0.65 -5.39 -0.62
N LEU A 15 -0.09 -6.58 -0.39
CA LEU A 15 1.30 -6.74 0.05
C LEU A 15 2.27 -6.20 -1.01
N MET A 16 2.06 -6.52 -2.29
CA MET A 16 2.91 -6.06 -3.38
C MET A 16 2.90 -4.52 -3.49
N VAL A 17 1.70 -3.91 -3.43
CA VAL A 17 1.54 -2.45 -3.45
C VAL A 17 2.16 -1.80 -2.22
N THR A 18 2.06 -2.41 -1.04
CA THR A 18 2.67 -1.89 0.20
C THR A 18 4.20 -1.87 0.10
N VAL A 19 4.81 -2.94 -0.42
CA VAL A 19 6.26 -3.00 -0.64
C VAL A 19 6.70 -1.96 -1.67
N LEU A 20 5.95 -1.79 -2.75
CA LEU A 20 6.23 -0.74 -3.75
C LEU A 20 6.12 0.66 -3.13
N PHE A 21 5.08 0.91 -2.33
CA PHE A 21 4.91 2.19 -1.65
C PHE A 21 6.13 2.53 -0.80
N TRP A 22 6.63 1.62 0.04
CA TRP A 22 7.84 1.89 0.81
C TRP A 22 9.06 2.14 -0.08
N LYS A 23 9.24 1.36 -1.14
CA LYS A 23 10.39 1.55 -2.03
C LYS A 23 10.39 2.91 -2.72
N PHE A 24 9.24 3.39 -3.17
CA PHE A 24 9.13 4.68 -3.87
C PHE A 24 9.05 5.87 -2.91
N PHE A 25 8.26 5.76 -1.84
CA PHE A 25 8.01 6.88 -0.93
C PHE A 25 9.03 7.01 0.19
N ASP A 26 9.87 6.00 0.46
CA ASP A 26 10.96 6.15 1.43
C ASP A 26 11.93 7.26 1.01
N GLY A 27 12.29 7.35 -0.27
CA GLY A 27 13.12 8.44 -0.79
C GLY A 27 12.48 9.83 -0.67
N PHE A 28 11.15 9.91 -0.78
CA PHE A 28 10.40 11.16 -0.59
C PHE A 28 10.29 11.54 0.89
N TYR A 29 10.03 10.57 1.76
CA TYR A 29 10.02 10.73 3.22
C TYR A 29 11.40 11.16 3.75
N LYS A 30 12.44 10.48 3.25
CA LYS A 30 13.79 10.90 2.83
C LYS A 30 14.15 12.37 2.67
N ARG A 31 13.28 13.15 2.04
CA ARG A 31 13.53 14.55 1.69
C ARG A 31 12.62 15.49 2.48
N LEU A 32 11.39 15.07 2.74
CA LEU A 32 10.36 15.92 3.33
C LEU A 32 10.54 16.12 4.85
N TYR A 33 10.97 15.07 5.56
CA TYR A 33 11.10 15.11 7.02
C TYR A 33 12.57 15.28 7.41
N SER A 34 12.87 16.15 8.39
CA SER A 34 14.23 16.21 8.96
C SER A 34 14.57 14.90 9.69
N LYS A 35 15.86 14.55 9.80
CA LYS A 35 16.31 13.35 10.54
C LYS A 35 15.66 13.24 11.93
N LYS A 36 15.56 14.38 12.63
CA LYS A 36 14.98 14.47 13.98
C LYS A 36 13.48 14.19 14.02
N LEU A 37 12.72 14.58 12.99
CA LEU A 37 11.28 14.27 12.93
C LEU A 37 11.02 12.78 12.66
N ARG A 38 11.84 12.13 11.82
CA ARG A 38 11.67 10.69 11.50
C ARG A 38 11.90 9.76 12.67
N ASP A 39 12.62 10.20 13.69
CA ASP A 39 12.84 9.43 14.91
C ASP A 39 11.68 9.51 15.90
N THR A 40 10.71 10.38 15.66
CA THR A 40 9.50 10.39 16.45
C THR A 40 8.55 9.26 16.02
N TRP A 41 8.03 8.55 17.02
CA TRP A 41 7.02 7.52 16.81
C TRP A 41 5.80 8.05 16.05
N GLY A 42 5.39 9.30 16.30
CA GLY A 42 4.28 9.94 15.60
C GLY A 42 4.52 10.07 14.09
N SER A 43 5.70 10.53 13.66
CA SER A 43 6.02 10.63 12.23
C SER A 43 6.11 9.27 11.55
N ARG A 44 6.66 8.26 12.24
CA ARG A 44 6.70 6.88 11.72
C ARG A 44 5.28 6.31 11.61
N ALA A 45 4.47 6.39 12.66
CA ALA A 45 3.09 5.91 12.64
C ALA A 45 2.28 6.58 11.53
N PHE A 46 2.44 7.90 11.34
CA PHE A 46 1.81 8.64 10.26
C PHE A 46 2.27 8.20 8.87
N TYR A 47 3.56 7.92 8.69
CA TYR A 47 4.08 7.36 7.44
C TYR A 47 3.51 5.97 7.15
N TRP A 48 3.45 5.11 8.16
CA TRP A 48 2.89 3.77 8.05
C TRP A 48 1.38 3.79 7.77
N SER A 49 0.61 4.62 8.48
CA SER A 49 -0.83 4.74 8.27
C SER A 49 -1.16 5.24 6.87
N ASN A 50 -0.43 6.25 6.38
CA ASN A 50 -0.59 6.73 5.01
C ASN A 50 -0.21 5.65 3.98
N GLY A 51 0.86 4.89 4.23
CA GLY A 51 1.23 3.77 3.39
C GLY A 51 0.12 2.73 3.30
N LEU A 52 -0.43 2.30 4.44
CA LEU A 52 -1.53 1.33 4.46
C LEU A 52 -2.81 1.86 3.79
N PHE A 53 -3.17 3.12 4.03
CA PHE A 53 -4.33 3.74 3.37
C PHE A 53 -4.15 3.84 1.86
N PHE A 54 -3.00 4.32 1.40
CA PHE A 54 -2.69 4.43 -0.02
C PHE A 54 -2.67 3.06 -0.68
N SER A 55 -1.99 2.09 -0.07
CA SER A 55 -1.92 0.72 -0.57
C SER A 55 -3.29 0.04 -0.61
N GLY A 56 -4.15 0.30 0.39
CA GLY A 56 -5.53 -0.17 0.41
C GLY A 56 -6.35 0.41 -0.74
N GLY A 57 -6.30 1.74 -0.92
CA GLY A 57 -7.00 2.42 -2.01
C GLY A 57 -6.56 1.95 -3.39
N VAL A 58 -5.25 1.80 -3.62
CA VAL A 58 -4.70 1.27 -4.87
C VAL A 58 -5.11 -0.18 -5.10
N THR A 59 -5.14 -1.01 -4.06
CA THR A 59 -5.59 -2.41 -4.16
C THR A 59 -7.05 -2.49 -4.59
N VAL A 60 -7.93 -1.69 -3.99
CA VAL A 60 -9.35 -1.62 -4.38
C VAL A 60 -9.48 -1.19 -5.85
N LEU A 61 -8.72 -0.18 -6.29
CA LEU A 61 -8.70 0.25 -7.69
C LEU A 61 -8.25 -0.88 -8.64
N ILE A 62 -7.19 -1.61 -8.29
CA ILE A 62 -6.69 -2.72 -9.11
C ILE A 62 -7.77 -3.81 -9.22
N ILE A 63 -8.39 -4.20 -8.10
CA ILE A 63 -9.46 -5.21 -8.09
C ILE A 63 -10.64 -4.76 -8.94
N TYR A 64 -11.06 -3.51 -8.80
CA TYR A 64 -12.15 -2.94 -9.60
C TYR A 64 -11.85 -2.97 -11.10
N ILE A 65 -10.62 -2.64 -11.50
CA ILE A 65 -10.19 -2.73 -12.90
C ILE A 65 -10.21 -4.19 -13.38
N LEU A 66 -9.65 -5.13 -12.59
CA LEU A 66 -9.61 -6.55 -12.93
C LEU A 66 -11.00 -7.16 -13.11
N GLN A 67 -11.96 -6.77 -12.26
CA GLN A 67 -13.37 -7.16 -12.40
C GLN A 67 -14.01 -6.54 -13.66
N SER A 68 -13.72 -5.26 -13.94
CA SER A 68 -14.29 -4.55 -15.09
C SER A 68 -13.88 -5.16 -16.44
N ILE A 69 -12.74 -5.87 -16.49
CA ILE A 69 -12.23 -6.56 -17.67
C ILE A 69 -12.48 -8.08 -17.65
N ASN A 70 -13.30 -8.58 -16.71
CA ASN A 70 -13.64 -10.00 -16.54
C ASN A 70 -12.42 -10.94 -16.36
N ILE A 71 -11.30 -10.43 -15.84
CA ILE A 71 -10.14 -11.27 -15.48
C ILE A 71 -10.35 -11.89 -14.10
N LEU A 72 -11.00 -11.15 -13.19
CA LEU A 72 -11.30 -11.57 -11.82
C LEU A 72 -12.82 -11.69 -11.61
#